data_AF-A0A7X6U0P0-F1
#
_entry.id   AF-A0A7X6U0P0-F1
#
_cell.length_a   1.000
_cell.length_b   1.000
_cell.length_c   1.000
_cell.angle_alpha   90.00
_cell.angle_beta   90.00
_cell.angle_gamma   90.00
#
_symmetry.space_group_name_H-M   'P 1'
#
loop_
_entity.id
_entity.type
_entity.pdbx_description
1 polymer ?
#
loop_
_entity_poly.entity_id
_entity_poly.type
_entity_poly.pdbx_seq_one_letter_code
_entity_poly.pdbx_strand_id
1 'polypeptide(L)' 'AKYYTCHCTGLVPYGILKEKMGDRIDYLAAGDILEI' A
#
# COMPACT_ATOMS: atom_id res chain seq x y z
N ALA A 1 -12.70 4.88 0.58
CA ALA A 1 -11.41 5.36 1.11
C ALA A 1 -10.32 4.38 0.73
N LYS A 2 -9.23 4.87 0.12
CA LYS A 2 -8.07 4.08 -0.31
C LYS A 2 -6.90 4.38 0.63
N TYR A 3 -6.18 3.34 1.04
CA TYR A 3 -5.05 3.41 1.96
C TYR A 3 -3.75 3.18 1.21
N TYR A 4 -2.69 3.81 1.68
CA TYR A 4 -1.36 3.67 1.12
C TYR A 4 -0.36 3.41 2.23
N THR A 5 0.55 2.47 1.99
CA THR A 5 1.66 2.17 2.91
C THR A 5 2.98 2.11 2.16
N CYS A 6 4.10 2.30 2.83
CA CYS A 6 5.41 2.31 2.20
C CYS A 6 6.54 1.96 3.18
N HIS A 7 7.77 1.98 2.66
CA HIS A 7 9.06 1.94 3.36
C HIS A 7 9.14 0.96 4.55
N CYS A 8 8.85 1.42 5.76
CA CYS A 8 9.03 0.66 7.00
C CYS A 8 8.06 -0.51 7.15
N THR A 9 6.94 -0.52 6.42
CA THR A 9 5.98 -1.64 6.45
C THR A 9 6.58 -2.91 5.86
N GLY A 10 7.47 -2.78 4.87
CA GLY A 10 8.04 -3.93 4.16
C GLY A 10 7.03 -4.67 3.28
N LEU A 11 7.56 -5.48 2.34
CA LEU A 11 6.74 -6.17 1.34
C LEU A 11 5.92 -7.32 1.91
N VAL A 12 6.47 -8.08 2.87
CA VAL A 12 5.77 -9.22 3.48
C VAL A 12 4.54 -8.76 4.29
N PRO A 13 4.64 -7.78 5.21
CA PRO A 13 3.45 -7.27 5.89
C PRO A 13 2.46 -6.58 4.94
N TYR A 14 2.93 -5.89 3.90
CA TYR A 14 2.06 -5.34 2.85
C TYR A 14 1.23 -6.44 2.15
N GLY A 15 1.83 -7.58 1.82
CA GLY A 15 1.11 -8.71 1.21
C GLY A 15 -0.05 -9.20 2.07
N ILE A 16 0.17 -9.37 3.38
CA ILE A 16 -0.88 -9.76 4.34
C ILE A 16 -2.00 -8.71 4.40
N LEU A 17 -1.64 -7.42 4.34
CA LEU A 17 -2.63 -6.35 4.30
C LEU A 17 -3.43 -6.35 2.99
N LYS A 18 -2.77 -6.57 1.84
CA LYS A 18 -3.41 -6.62 0.53
C LYS A 18 -4.38 -7.79 0.42
N GLU A 19 -4.05 -8.96 0.96
CA GLU A 19 -4.97 -10.10 1.04
C GLU A 19 -6.23 -9.78 1.85
N LYS A 20 -6.11 -9.06 2.97
CA LYS A 20 -7.24 -8.72 3.85
C LYS A 20 -8.08 -7.56 3.35
N MET A 21 -7.44 -6.57 2.71
CA MET A 21 -8.08 -5.30 2.35
C MET A 21 -8.42 -5.19 0.86
N GLY A 22 -7.85 -6.06 0.03
CA GLY A 22 -8.03 -6.06 -1.43
C GLY A 22 -7.61 -4.73 -2.05
N ASP A 23 -8.45 -4.21 -2.94
CA ASP A 23 -8.19 -2.98 -3.70
C ASP A 23 -8.24 -1.70 -2.84
N ARG A 24 -8.54 -1.83 -1.55
CA ARG A 24 -8.58 -0.69 -0.63
C ARG A 24 -7.21 -0.26 -0.13
N ILE A 25 -6.15 -1.04 -0.35
CA ILE A 25 -4.77 -0.68 0.01
C ILE A 25 -3.84 -0.87 -1.17
N ASP A 26 -2.89 0.04 -1.34
CA ASP A 26 -1.75 -0.10 -2.26
C ASP A 26 -0.44 0.30 -1.59
N TYR A 27 0.67 -0.12 -2.19
CA TYR A 27 2.02 0.28 -1.78
C TYR A 27 2.42 1.55 -2.53
N LEU A 28 2.95 2.55 -1.81
CA LEU A 28 3.46 3.79 -2.39
C LEU A 28 4.98 3.74 -2.50
N ALA A 29 5.47 3.43 -3.69
CA ALA A 29 6.89 3.36 -4.01
C ALA A 29 7.48 4.76 -4.27
N ALA A 30 8.81 4.84 -4.23
CA ALA A 30 9.50 6.08 -4.59
C ALA A 30 9.25 6.42 -6.07
N GLY A 31 8.75 7.62 -6.33
CA GLY A 31 8.41 8.09 -7.67
C GLY A 31 6.93 7.95 -8.04
N ASP A 32 6.12 7.27 -7.21
CA ASP A 32 4.68 7.23 -7.40
C ASP A 32 4.06 8.63 -7.16
N ILE A 33 3.05 8.96 -7.96
CA ILE A 33 2.30 10.22 -7.88
C ILE A 33 0.85 9.89 -7.51
N LEU A 34 0.32 10.59 -6.50
CA LEU A 34 -1.07 10.49 -6.08
C LEU A 34 -1.78 11.81 -6.40
N GLU A 35 -2.92 11.72 -7.08
CA GLU A 35 -3.90 12.80 -7.17
C GLU A 35 -4.95 12.61 -6.07
N ILE A 36 -5.31 13.69 -5.37
CA ILE A 36 -6.17 13.67 -4.16
C ILE A 36 -7.50 14.35 -4.46
#